data_AF-A0A8H3FIU2-F1
#
_entry.id   AF-A0A8H3FIU2-F1
#
_cell.length_a   1.000
_cell.length_b   1.000
_cell.length_c   1.000
_cell.angle_alpha   90.00
_cell.angle_beta   90.00
_cell.angle_gamma   90.00
#
_symmetry.space_group_name_H-M   'P 1'
#
loop_
_entity.id
_entity.type
_entity.pdbx_description
1 polymer ?
#
loop_
_entity_poly.entity_id
_entity_poly.type
_entity_poly.pdbx_seq_one_letter_code
_entity_poly.pdbx_strand_id
1 'polypeptide(L)'
;MVIPISIVKPEPSHDGQDSPKILDFQTVASYNWLDEPSPTILVPGVPPIWDPPQIGPVLKADTGDLYIDQNADRTPGSPLEALIHAVQICQPGFDFSNVNIVTDRKPVRCLLAFVLDEPVTFRFGVTVVGNTALFTRMENSTRDRNLGYRDAFEEQYTKIAASAARTTSHHRVVKYDFADQTVLLHYAVDAYLGDLAKVLLEADGNEDTDPGPLVKQHKDINLLGDPPCMTLPSKTPLAVVNGGRHIPHAATLELTTRAQNSKAPDSIERKMPDFWISQTLNYHLCFHREKRDLFSRSTIFDCIRLIPMGDLLMAWEKTNAEKLRALAHVLKQVIKAAKGIGGSCIVSSDGGEGVSLKVSRAGGQEVPALPEKMQSLFLPIKQEEVTTTASIAGQDATRKRKYGSEDAPELTGSPSAKRIALNSTFPTPGGVTVSTKDEEVTVTACTTTSDGTRKRKLDAEDDPELTDPPPTRRRALNSVYRTPEDYVVPIEEGELSVEITDGLVGNEMAM
;
A
#
# COMPACT_ATOMS: atom_id res chain seq x y z
N MET A 1 2.77 31.25 -27.08
CA MET A 1 1.94 30.20 -26.46
C MET A 1 2.70 28.88 -26.62
N VAL A 2 2.86 28.08 -25.56
CA VAL A 2 3.51 26.76 -25.67
C VAL A 2 2.45 25.73 -26.04
N ILE A 3 2.67 24.97 -27.10
CA ILE A 3 1.75 23.90 -27.53
C ILE A 3 1.91 22.72 -26.55
N PRO A 4 0.82 22.14 -26.00
CA PRO A 4 0.92 20.93 -25.18
C PRO A 4 1.54 19.76 -25.95
N ILE A 5 2.36 18.96 -25.28
CA ILE A 5 2.88 17.71 -25.85
C ILE A 5 1.80 16.65 -25.72
N SER A 6 1.36 16.08 -26.85
CA SER A 6 0.50 14.88 -26.87
C SER A 6 1.33 13.62 -26.71
N ILE A 7 0.94 12.75 -25.77
CA ILE A 7 1.45 11.39 -25.60
C ILE A 7 0.32 10.42 -25.98
N VAL A 8 0.59 9.59 -26.99
CA VAL A 8 -0.26 8.46 -27.38
C VAL A 8 0.21 7.18 -26.68
N LYS A 9 -0.64 6.15 -26.69
CA LYS A 9 -0.24 4.78 -26.33
C LYS A 9 0.76 4.25 -27.38
N PRO A 10 1.71 3.38 -27.01
CA PRO A 10 2.40 2.57 -28.02
C PRO A 10 1.41 1.60 -28.69
N GLU A 11 1.68 1.24 -29.94
CA GLU A 11 1.00 0.13 -30.60
C GLU A 11 1.26 -1.21 -29.86
N PRO A 12 0.37 -2.22 -29.99
CA PRO A 12 0.59 -3.54 -29.42
C PRO A 12 1.90 -4.17 -29.92
N SER A 13 2.76 -4.57 -28.99
CA SER A 13 4.05 -5.21 -29.27
C SER A 13 3.89 -6.73 -29.21
N HIS A 14 4.00 -7.37 -30.38
CA HIS A 14 4.04 -8.84 -30.49
C HIS A 14 5.39 -9.43 -30.03
N ASP A 15 6.34 -8.57 -29.65
CA ASP A 15 7.57 -8.86 -28.94
C ASP A 15 7.29 -9.79 -27.75
N GLY A 16 7.77 -11.03 -27.81
CA GLY A 16 7.62 -12.07 -26.76
C GLY A 16 8.44 -11.81 -25.49
N GLN A 17 8.65 -10.55 -25.15
CA GLN A 17 9.35 -10.09 -23.94
C GLN A 17 8.36 -10.00 -22.78
N ASP A 18 8.75 -10.49 -21.60
CA ASP A 18 7.92 -10.47 -20.40
C ASP A 18 7.34 -9.08 -20.11
N SER A 19 6.08 -9.05 -19.66
CA SER A 19 5.42 -7.81 -19.26
C SER A 19 6.04 -7.22 -17.99
N PRO A 20 6.15 -5.89 -17.89
CA PRO A 20 6.34 -5.19 -16.62
C PRO A 20 5.45 -5.73 -15.50
N LYS A 21 6.09 -6.07 -14.37
CA LYS A 21 5.47 -6.45 -13.10
C LYS A 21 5.93 -5.47 -12.02
N ILE A 22 5.20 -5.42 -10.91
CA ILE A 22 5.68 -4.82 -9.67
C ILE A 22 6.64 -5.81 -9.00
N LEU A 23 7.84 -5.34 -8.65
CA LEU A 23 8.91 -6.12 -8.03
C LEU A 23 9.43 -5.44 -6.76
N ASP A 24 10.04 -6.22 -5.87
CA ASP A 24 10.70 -5.75 -4.64
C ASP A 24 9.85 -4.80 -3.78
N PHE A 25 8.56 -5.13 -3.64
CA PHE A 25 7.57 -4.35 -2.91
C PHE A 25 7.78 -4.44 -1.38
N GLN A 26 7.97 -3.27 -0.76
CA GLN A 26 8.33 -3.13 0.66
C GLN A 26 7.54 -1.97 1.30
N THR A 27 6.96 -2.18 2.49
CA THR A 27 6.54 -1.04 3.32
C THR A 27 7.79 -0.36 3.88
N VAL A 28 8.01 0.90 3.53
CA VAL A 28 9.18 1.67 4.01
C VAL A 28 8.80 2.66 5.11
N ALA A 29 7.55 3.12 5.14
CA ALA A 29 7.00 3.90 6.25
C ALA A 29 5.47 3.81 6.32
N SER A 30 4.91 4.39 7.38
CA SER A 30 3.47 4.61 7.51
C SER A 30 3.23 5.86 8.34
N TYR A 31 2.06 6.50 8.17
CA TYR A 31 1.65 7.63 8.99
C TYR A 31 0.12 7.67 9.19
N ASN A 32 -0.34 8.29 10.26
CA ASN A 32 -1.75 8.69 10.40
C ASN A 32 -1.85 10.21 10.41
N TRP A 33 -2.86 10.77 9.75
CA TRP A 33 -3.25 12.15 10.03
C TRP A 33 -4.04 12.20 11.34
N LEU A 34 -3.66 13.10 12.24
CA LEU A 34 -4.39 13.35 13.48
C LEU A 34 -5.29 14.58 13.32
N ASP A 35 -6.54 14.50 13.78
CA ASP A 35 -7.38 15.68 14.01
C ASP A 35 -6.68 16.57 15.05
N GLU A 36 -6.08 17.67 14.61
CA GLU A 36 -5.35 18.62 15.45
C GLU A 36 -5.44 20.02 14.81
N PRO A 37 -5.37 21.12 15.58
CA PRO A 37 -5.45 22.48 15.05
C PRO A 37 -4.34 22.86 14.06
N SER A 38 -3.20 22.17 14.13
CA SER A 38 -2.11 22.23 13.16
C SER A 38 -2.02 20.91 12.38
N PRO A 39 -1.59 20.91 11.10
CA PRO A 39 -1.27 19.68 10.38
C PRO A 39 -0.31 18.82 11.19
N THR A 40 -0.75 17.63 11.58
CA THR A 40 -0.02 16.75 12.52
C THR A 40 -0.13 15.31 12.07
N ILE A 41 1.00 14.61 11.95
CA ILE A 41 1.05 13.17 11.66
C ILE A 41 1.64 12.36 12.81
N LEU A 42 1.12 11.14 12.99
CA LEU A 42 1.71 10.09 13.82
C LEU A 42 2.64 9.23 12.97
N VAL A 43 3.88 8.99 13.40
CA VAL A 43 4.90 8.19 12.68
C VAL A 43 5.65 7.27 13.66
N PRO A 44 5.80 5.96 13.38
CA PRO A 44 5.05 5.21 12.37
C PRO A 44 3.55 5.29 12.63
N GLY A 45 2.76 5.27 11.56
CA GLY A 45 1.31 5.16 11.66
C GLY A 45 0.86 3.74 12.00
N VAL A 46 -0.31 3.60 12.60
CA VAL A 46 -1.02 2.33 12.80
C VAL A 46 -2.47 2.43 12.28
N PRO A 47 -2.95 1.53 11.41
CA PRO A 47 -4.34 1.51 10.99
C PRO A 47 -5.27 1.04 12.12
N PRO A 48 -6.58 1.30 12.03
CA PRO A 48 -7.57 0.62 12.87
C PRO A 48 -7.47 -0.90 12.75
N ILE A 49 -7.62 -1.62 13.87
CA ILE A 49 -7.79 -3.09 13.83
C ILE A 49 -9.24 -3.41 13.45
N TRP A 50 -9.44 -4.40 12.59
CA TRP A 50 -10.75 -4.98 12.33
C TRP A 50 -11.27 -5.67 13.60
N ASP A 51 -12.35 -5.13 14.18
CA ASP A 51 -12.93 -5.56 15.48
C ASP A 51 -14.47 -5.56 15.36
N PRO A 52 -15.06 -6.47 14.53
CA PRO A 52 -16.47 -6.44 14.19
C PRO A 52 -17.38 -6.84 15.38
N PRO A 53 -18.52 -6.17 15.58
CA PRO A 53 -19.42 -6.46 16.68
C PRO A 53 -20.16 -7.78 16.45
N GLN A 54 -20.36 -8.54 17.52
CA GLN A 54 -21.05 -9.85 17.51
C GLN A 54 -22.49 -9.78 16.98
N ILE A 55 -23.12 -8.60 17.04
CA ILE A 55 -24.44 -8.30 16.47
C ILE A 55 -24.32 -6.95 15.74
N GLY A 56 -24.58 -6.95 14.44
CA GLY A 56 -24.49 -5.74 13.61
C GLY A 56 -25.47 -4.63 14.06
N PRO A 57 -24.98 -3.44 14.46
CA PRO A 57 -25.84 -2.36 14.92
C PRO A 57 -26.64 -1.69 13.78
N VAL A 58 -27.64 -0.89 14.17
CA VAL A 58 -28.32 0.04 13.25
C VAL A 58 -27.51 1.33 13.18
N LEU A 59 -26.89 1.59 12.03
CA LEU A 59 -26.09 2.79 11.78
C LEU A 59 -26.96 3.92 11.25
N LYS A 60 -26.60 5.17 11.55
CA LYS A 60 -27.15 6.37 10.90
C LYS A 60 -26.35 6.68 9.65
N ALA A 61 -26.92 7.48 8.75
CA ALA A 61 -26.16 8.03 7.62
C ALA A 61 -25.07 8.99 8.12
N ASP A 62 -23.92 8.99 7.43
CA ASP A 62 -22.80 9.89 7.73
C ASP A 62 -23.19 11.36 7.48
N THR A 63 -22.49 12.28 8.14
CA THR A 63 -22.71 13.73 8.00
C THR A 63 -21.41 14.51 8.11
N GLY A 64 -21.29 15.61 7.35
CA GLY A 64 -20.11 16.48 7.38
C GLY A 64 -19.34 16.42 6.06
N ASP A 65 -18.02 16.55 6.15
CA ASP A 65 -17.10 16.51 5.00
C ASP A 65 -16.39 15.15 4.91
N LEU A 66 -16.33 14.57 3.71
CA LEU A 66 -15.45 13.45 3.37
C LEU A 66 -14.18 14.01 2.70
N TYR A 67 -13.00 13.59 3.15
CA TYR A 67 -11.75 13.95 2.47
C TYR A 67 -11.63 13.25 1.12
N ILE A 68 -11.54 14.04 0.04
CA ILE A 68 -11.15 13.55 -1.29
C ILE A 68 -9.61 13.36 -1.32
N ASP A 69 -8.88 14.38 -0.85
CA ASP A 69 -7.42 14.41 -0.73
C ASP A 69 -7.02 15.12 0.57
N GLN A 70 -6.77 14.35 1.63
CA GLN A 70 -6.42 14.90 2.94
C GLN A 70 -4.99 15.47 2.99
N ASN A 71 -4.08 14.96 2.16
CA ASN A 71 -2.70 15.46 2.09
C ASN A 71 -2.68 16.88 1.50
N ALA A 72 -3.46 17.13 0.44
CA ALA A 72 -3.65 18.47 -0.10
C ALA A 72 -4.55 19.36 0.78
N ASP A 73 -5.49 18.81 1.55
CA ASP A 73 -6.31 19.59 2.49
C ASP A 73 -5.46 20.21 3.61
N ARG A 74 -4.63 19.39 4.25
CA ARG A 74 -3.84 19.77 5.43
C ARG A 74 -2.50 20.42 5.07
N THR A 75 -1.93 20.08 3.91
CA THR A 75 -0.64 20.61 3.42
C THR A 75 -0.74 21.02 1.93
N PRO A 76 -1.56 22.03 1.57
CA PRO A 76 -1.86 22.38 0.17
C PRO A 76 -0.66 22.88 -0.65
N GLY A 77 0.38 23.40 0.01
CA GLY A 77 1.65 23.78 -0.65
C GLY A 77 2.66 22.63 -0.79
N SER A 78 2.42 21.50 -0.11
CA SER A 78 3.36 20.38 -0.04
C SER A 78 2.68 19.02 0.26
N PRO A 79 1.76 18.52 -0.60
CA PRO A 79 0.99 17.31 -0.34
C PRO A 79 1.82 16.02 -0.22
N LEU A 80 3.05 16.00 -0.73
CA LEU A 80 3.96 14.86 -0.56
C LEU A 80 4.82 14.95 0.72
N GLU A 81 4.71 16.02 1.53
CA GLU A 81 5.62 16.25 2.67
C GLU A 81 5.50 15.18 3.76
N ALA A 82 4.27 14.75 4.06
CA ALA A 82 4.01 13.71 5.06
C ALA A 82 4.65 12.36 4.72
N LEU A 83 4.70 12.00 3.42
CA LEU A 83 5.38 10.83 2.91
C LEU A 83 6.88 10.88 3.26
N ILE A 84 7.53 12.02 2.99
CA ILE A 84 8.97 12.17 3.17
C ILE A 84 9.36 12.17 4.65
N HIS A 85 8.66 12.92 5.52
CA HIS A 85 8.93 12.88 6.96
C HIS A 85 8.74 11.46 7.53
N ALA A 86 7.69 10.75 7.10
CA ALA A 86 7.46 9.37 7.51
C ALA A 86 8.65 8.47 7.13
N VAL A 87 9.15 8.56 5.90
CA VAL A 87 10.34 7.79 5.46
C VAL A 87 11.60 8.22 6.19
N GLN A 88 11.84 9.51 6.41
CA GLN A 88 13.04 9.98 7.13
C GLN A 88 13.11 9.54 8.60
N ILE A 89 11.96 9.28 9.24
CA ILE A 89 11.88 8.81 10.63
C ILE A 89 11.89 7.29 10.70
N CYS A 90 11.13 6.61 9.85
CA CYS A 90 11.06 5.14 9.78
C CYS A 90 12.34 4.52 9.19
N GLN A 91 13.03 5.21 8.29
CA GLN A 91 14.23 4.75 7.60
C GLN A 91 15.28 5.89 7.53
N PRO A 92 15.97 6.22 8.63
CA PRO A 92 16.92 7.35 8.66
C PRO A 92 18.10 7.25 7.66
N GLY A 93 18.37 6.05 7.13
CA GLY A 93 19.36 5.79 6.09
C GLY A 93 18.81 5.69 4.66
N PHE A 94 17.55 6.08 4.41
CA PHE A 94 16.90 5.93 3.10
C PHE A 94 17.54 6.84 2.03
N ASP A 95 18.02 6.24 0.93
CA ASP A 95 18.54 6.97 -0.22
C ASP A 95 17.41 7.43 -1.16
N PHE A 96 17.00 8.69 -1.00
CA PHE A 96 16.05 9.35 -1.89
C PHE A 96 16.62 9.64 -3.29
N SER A 97 17.95 9.70 -3.47
CA SER A 97 18.56 10.05 -4.76
C SER A 97 18.44 8.95 -5.81
N ASN A 98 18.19 7.71 -5.38
CA ASN A 98 17.91 6.54 -6.22
C ASN A 98 16.40 6.26 -6.43
N VAL A 99 15.51 7.22 -6.12
CA VAL A 99 14.07 7.10 -6.41
C VAL A 99 13.74 7.79 -7.74
N ASN A 100 13.01 7.13 -8.64
CA ASN A 100 12.65 7.71 -9.94
C ASN A 100 11.28 8.40 -9.92
N ILE A 101 10.32 7.90 -9.13
CA ILE A 101 8.97 8.47 -9.02
C ILE A 101 8.57 8.57 -7.54
N VAL A 102 8.08 9.74 -7.11
CA VAL A 102 7.39 9.91 -5.81
C VAL A 102 5.96 10.34 -6.06
N THR A 103 4.97 9.66 -5.48
CA THR A 103 3.56 9.82 -5.90
C THR A 103 2.53 9.44 -4.83
N ASP A 104 1.30 9.93 -5.02
CA ASP A 104 0.09 9.29 -4.50
C ASP A 104 -0.35 8.12 -5.42
N ARG A 105 -1.25 7.24 -4.96
CA ARG A 105 -1.93 6.23 -5.78
C ARG A 105 -2.70 6.86 -6.95
N LYS A 106 -3.30 8.05 -6.78
CA LYS A 106 -4.19 8.66 -7.80
C LYS A 106 -3.52 8.97 -9.14
N PRO A 107 -2.36 9.66 -9.24
CA PRO A 107 -1.67 9.84 -10.52
C PRO A 107 -1.40 8.53 -11.28
N VAL A 108 -0.94 7.49 -10.58
CA VAL A 108 -0.69 6.17 -11.18
C VAL A 108 -2.00 5.52 -11.63
N ARG A 109 -3.06 5.59 -10.80
CA ARG A 109 -4.41 5.09 -11.16
C ARG A 109 -5.00 5.79 -12.38
N CYS A 110 -4.69 7.08 -12.59
CA CYS A 110 -5.09 7.83 -13.76
C CYS A 110 -4.31 7.41 -15.03
N LEU A 111 -2.99 7.22 -14.95
CA LEU A 111 -2.22 6.69 -16.09
C LEU A 111 -2.59 5.24 -16.42
N LEU A 112 -2.91 4.44 -15.41
CA LEU A 112 -3.40 3.08 -15.58
C LEU A 112 -4.80 3.06 -16.22
N ALA A 113 -5.72 3.94 -15.76
CA ALA A 113 -7.02 4.15 -16.40
C ALA A 113 -6.88 4.48 -17.91
N PHE A 114 -5.98 5.40 -18.24
CA PHE A 114 -5.71 5.78 -19.62
C PHE A 114 -5.30 4.57 -20.47
N VAL A 115 -4.31 3.77 -20.06
CA VAL A 115 -3.88 2.62 -20.87
C VAL A 115 -4.92 1.52 -20.95
N LEU A 116 -5.72 1.31 -19.89
CA LEU A 116 -6.85 0.37 -19.82
C LEU A 116 -8.06 0.76 -20.70
N ASP A 117 -8.02 1.91 -21.38
CA ASP A 117 -9.13 2.45 -22.18
C ASP A 117 -10.36 2.84 -21.34
N GLU A 118 -10.17 3.14 -20.06
CA GLU A 118 -11.24 3.72 -19.23
C GLU A 118 -11.55 5.16 -19.69
N PRO A 119 -12.81 5.51 -20.00
CA PRO A 119 -13.20 6.83 -20.49
C PRO A 119 -13.29 7.86 -19.35
N VAL A 120 -12.14 8.17 -18.74
CA VAL A 120 -12.05 9.06 -17.58
C VAL A 120 -11.28 10.34 -17.86
N THR A 121 -11.92 11.48 -17.57
CA THR A 121 -11.28 12.79 -17.51
C THR A 121 -10.45 12.91 -16.24
N PHE A 122 -9.20 13.38 -16.33
CA PHE A 122 -8.36 13.62 -15.15
C PHE A 122 -7.27 14.67 -15.40
N ARG A 123 -6.70 15.17 -14.30
CA ARG A 123 -5.43 15.91 -14.31
C ARG A 123 -4.58 15.55 -13.08
N PHE A 124 -3.27 15.63 -13.23
CA PHE A 124 -2.31 15.62 -12.12
C PHE A 124 -1.09 16.47 -12.48
N GLY A 125 -0.38 16.95 -11.46
CA GLY A 125 0.84 17.75 -11.62
C GLY A 125 2.09 16.87 -11.57
N VAL A 126 3.14 17.30 -12.25
CA VAL A 126 4.47 16.66 -12.22
C VAL A 126 5.53 17.74 -12.04
N THR A 127 6.38 17.58 -11.02
CA THR A 127 7.60 18.38 -10.81
C THR A 127 8.80 17.47 -10.85
N VAL A 128 9.76 17.73 -11.74
CA VAL A 128 10.99 16.93 -11.87
C VAL A 128 12.14 17.58 -11.13
N VAL A 129 12.77 16.81 -10.24
CA VAL A 129 13.91 17.23 -9.42
C VAL A 129 15.08 16.28 -9.67
N GLY A 130 16.13 16.76 -10.33
CA GLY A 130 17.26 15.91 -10.74
C GLY A 130 16.79 14.78 -11.66
N ASN A 131 16.87 13.54 -11.17
CA ASN A 131 16.36 12.38 -11.89
C ASN A 131 14.90 12.03 -11.56
N THR A 132 14.43 12.37 -10.37
CA THR A 132 13.12 12.00 -9.80
C THR A 132 11.98 12.84 -10.36
N ALA A 133 10.81 12.23 -10.56
CA ALA A 133 9.56 12.91 -10.86
C ALA A 133 8.58 12.84 -9.68
N LEU A 134 8.16 13.99 -9.18
CA LEU A 134 7.16 14.14 -8.12
C LEU A 134 5.77 14.27 -8.75
N PHE A 135 4.98 13.21 -8.72
CA PHE A 135 3.62 13.18 -9.25
C PHE A 135 2.63 13.59 -8.15
N THR A 136 1.99 14.75 -8.33
CA THR A 136 1.10 15.36 -7.35
C THR A 136 -0.35 15.28 -7.82
N ARG A 137 -1.22 14.75 -6.97
CA ARG A 137 -2.67 14.74 -7.21
C ARG A 137 -3.24 16.17 -7.37
N MET A 138 -4.23 16.35 -8.25
CA MET A 138 -4.86 17.65 -8.49
C MET A 138 -6.38 17.51 -8.60
N GLU A 139 -7.06 17.57 -7.47
CA GLU A 139 -8.53 17.55 -7.41
C GLU A 139 -9.13 18.97 -7.54
N ASN A 140 -10.43 19.04 -7.81
CA ASN A 140 -11.15 20.33 -7.87
C ASN A 140 -11.62 20.82 -6.48
N SER A 141 -11.65 19.91 -5.50
CA SER A 141 -11.85 20.17 -4.08
C SER A 141 -11.08 19.10 -3.31
N THR A 142 -10.57 19.44 -2.13
CA THR A 142 -9.95 18.47 -1.21
C THR A 142 -10.99 17.70 -0.39
N ARG A 143 -12.25 18.13 -0.42
CA ARG A 143 -13.39 17.56 0.33
C ARG A 143 -14.66 17.46 -0.53
N ASP A 144 -15.50 16.48 -0.23
CA ASP A 144 -16.90 16.40 -0.67
C ASP A 144 -17.81 16.33 0.56
N ARG A 145 -19.14 16.38 0.38
CA ARG A 145 -20.10 16.15 1.46
C ARG A 145 -20.22 14.65 1.74
N ASN A 146 -20.02 14.24 2.98
CA ASN A 146 -20.34 12.86 3.36
C ASN A 146 -21.86 12.67 3.47
N LEU A 147 -22.37 11.61 2.83
CA LEU A 147 -23.78 11.24 2.72
C LEU A 147 -24.00 9.71 2.82
N GLY A 148 -22.93 8.98 3.14
CA GLY A 148 -22.83 7.52 3.09
C GLY A 148 -23.29 6.82 4.36
N TYR A 149 -22.65 5.68 4.61
CA TYR A 149 -22.69 4.91 5.86
C TYR A 149 -21.30 4.30 6.14
N ARG A 150 -20.21 4.94 5.67
CA ARG A 150 -18.83 4.44 5.72
C ARG A 150 -18.18 4.79 7.05
N ASP A 151 -18.22 6.06 7.45
CA ASP A 151 -17.58 6.54 8.67
C ASP A 151 -18.24 5.88 9.89
N ALA A 152 -19.58 5.83 9.90
CA ALA A 152 -20.37 5.12 10.91
C ALA A 152 -20.17 3.58 10.89
N PHE A 153 -19.69 3.01 9.78
CA PHE A 153 -19.32 1.60 9.72
C PHE A 153 -17.92 1.36 10.28
N GLU A 154 -16.94 2.18 9.89
CA GLU A 154 -15.57 2.09 10.39
C GLU A 154 -15.48 2.35 11.90
N GLU A 155 -16.24 3.31 12.44
CA GLU A 155 -16.34 3.55 13.89
C GLU A 155 -16.86 2.32 14.67
N GLN A 156 -17.72 1.50 14.06
CA GLN A 156 -18.44 0.42 14.75
C GLN A 156 -17.92 -0.99 14.44
N TYR A 157 -17.11 -1.15 13.39
CA TYR A 157 -16.51 -2.43 12.94
C TYR A 157 -14.97 -2.43 12.98
N THR A 158 -14.35 -1.30 13.33
CA THR A 158 -12.91 -1.20 13.56
C THR A 158 -12.63 -0.52 14.89
N LYS A 159 -11.39 -0.62 15.35
CA LYS A 159 -10.95 -0.04 16.61
C LYS A 159 -9.62 0.67 16.47
N ILE A 160 -9.61 1.93 16.88
CA ILE A 160 -8.44 2.79 16.84
C ILE A 160 -7.52 2.44 18.02
N ALA A 161 -6.23 2.26 17.74
CA ALA A 161 -5.23 2.04 18.78
C ALA A 161 -5.06 3.30 19.65
N ALA A 162 -4.78 3.14 20.95
CA ALA A 162 -4.67 4.28 21.88
C ALA A 162 -3.60 5.32 21.48
N SER A 163 -2.52 4.88 20.83
CA SER A 163 -1.47 5.75 20.27
C SER A 163 -1.92 6.58 19.06
N ALA A 164 -3.07 6.27 18.47
CA ALA A 164 -3.65 6.92 17.31
C ALA A 164 -5.07 7.47 17.57
N ALA A 165 -5.44 7.70 18.84
CA ALA A 165 -6.82 7.99 19.28
C ALA A 165 -7.54 9.19 18.60
N ARG A 166 -6.81 10.07 17.89
CA ARG A 166 -7.35 11.19 17.09
C ARG A 166 -7.16 11.01 15.57
N THR A 167 -6.95 9.78 15.09
CA THR A 167 -6.72 9.51 13.67
C THR A 167 -7.92 9.87 12.81
N THR A 168 -7.68 10.48 11.65
CA THR A 168 -8.68 10.73 10.60
C THR A 168 -8.43 9.91 9.33
N SER A 169 -7.24 9.31 9.22
CA SER A 169 -6.85 8.37 8.16
C SER A 169 -5.54 7.68 8.54
N HIS A 170 -5.28 6.52 7.95
CA HIS A 170 -3.97 5.87 7.97
C HIS A 170 -3.45 5.73 6.54
N HIS A 171 -2.16 5.97 6.35
CA HIS A 171 -1.46 5.88 5.07
C HIS A 171 -0.21 5.00 5.21
N ARG A 172 0.04 4.17 4.18
CA ARG A 172 1.36 3.54 3.98
C ARG A 172 2.18 4.36 3.00
N VAL A 173 3.49 4.23 3.14
CA VAL A 173 4.49 4.56 2.11
C VAL A 173 5.19 3.27 1.72
N VAL A 174 5.09 2.90 0.45
CA VAL A 174 5.69 1.69 -0.11
C VAL A 174 6.73 2.05 -1.15
N LYS A 175 7.79 1.25 -1.22
CA LYS A 175 8.77 1.26 -2.31
C LYS A 175 8.56 0.00 -3.14
N TYR A 176 8.59 0.11 -4.46
CA TYR A 176 8.67 -1.01 -5.39
C TYR A 176 9.30 -0.58 -6.71
N ASP A 177 9.79 -1.54 -7.50
CA ASP A 177 10.30 -1.29 -8.85
C ASP A 177 9.27 -1.71 -9.91
N PHE A 178 9.09 -0.88 -10.95
CA PHE A 178 8.24 -1.17 -12.10
C PHE A 178 8.96 -0.76 -13.39
N ALA A 179 9.48 -1.75 -14.12
CA ALA A 179 10.16 -1.62 -15.43
C ALA A 179 11.20 -0.49 -15.51
N ASP A 180 12.30 -0.64 -14.77
CA ASP A 180 13.42 0.32 -14.59
C ASP A 180 13.07 1.66 -13.91
N GLN A 181 11.89 1.78 -13.30
CA GLN A 181 11.53 2.91 -12.45
C GLN A 181 11.30 2.46 -11.00
N THR A 182 12.15 2.90 -10.07
CA THR A 182 11.90 2.80 -8.62
C THR A 182 10.84 3.82 -8.21
N VAL A 183 9.72 3.31 -7.70
CA VAL A 183 8.55 4.08 -7.27
C VAL A 183 8.50 4.12 -5.74
N LEU A 184 8.27 5.32 -5.20
CA LEU A 184 7.97 5.57 -3.80
C LEU A 184 6.55 6.18 -3.71
N LEU A 185 5.59 5.40 -3.21
CA LEU A 185 4.16 5.71 -3.34
C LEU A 185 3.49 5.73 -1.98
N HIS A 186 2.63 6.73 -1.70
CA HIS A 186 1.67 6.65 -0.61
C HIS A 186 0.26 6.25 -1.08
N TYR A 187 -0.49 5.63 -0.17
CA TYR A 187 -1.91 5.33 -0.33
C TYR A 187 -2.57 5.19 1.04
N ALA A 188 -3.87 5.44 1.11
CA ALA A 188 -4.65 5.21 2.34
C ALA A 188 -4.91 3.70 2.54
N VAL A 189 -4.90 3.26 3.79
CA VAL A 189 -5.26 1.89 4.21
C VAL A 189 -6.30 1.99 5.32
N ASP A 190 -7.42 1.31 5.15
CA ASP A 190 -8.61 1.52 5.97
C ASP A 190 -8.53 0.78 7.31
N ALA A 191 -7.98 -0.45 7.33
CA ALA A 191 -7.85 -1.26 8.54
C ALA A 191 -6.75 -2.35 8.39
N TYR A 192 -6.61 -3.21 9.41
CA TYR A 192 -5.84 -4.45 9.32
C TYR A 192 -6.51 -5.63 10.07
N LEU A 193 -6.23 -6.85 9.62
CA LEU A 193 -6.69 -8.10 10.22
C LEU A 193 -5.83 -8.46 11.44
N GLY A 194 -6.45 -8.40 12.63
CA GLY A 194 -5.77 -8.54 13.92
C GLY A 194 -4.95 -9.81 14.10
N ASP A 195 -5.60 -10.96 13.97
CA ASP A 195 -4.99 -12.27 14.20
C ASP A 195 -3.94 -12.61 13.14
N LEU A 196 -4.16 -12.22 11.89
CA LEU A 196 -3.19 -12.39 10.80
C LEU A 196 -1.93 -11.53 11.03
N ALA A 197 -2.09 -10.28 11.46
CA ALA A 197 -0.95 -9.43 11.82
C ALA A 197 -0.16 -10.03 13.01
N LYS A 198 -0.84 -10.64 13.99
CA LYS A 198 -0.19 -11.33 15.09
C LYS A 198 0.61 -12.55 14.60
N VAL A 199 -0.01 -13.46 13.84
CA VAL A 199 0.65 -14.66 13.32
C VAL A 199 1.87 -14.31 12.45
N LEU A 200 1.76 -13.30 11.59
CA LEU A 200 2.89 -12.85 10.77
C LEU A 200 4.03 -12.26 11.62
N LEU A 201 3.75 -11.42 12.62
CA LEU A 201 4.78 -10.87 13.52
C LEU A 201 5.42 -11.94 14.43
N GLU A 202 4.70 -13.02 14.74
CA GLU A 202 5.25 -14.16 15.49
C GLU A 202 6.10 -15.09 14.59
N ALA A 203 5.73 -15.25 13.32
CA ALA A 203 6.45 -16.06 12.34
C ALA A 203 7.74 -15.40 11.80
N ASP A 204 7.75 -14.07 11.67
CA ASP A 204 8.91 -13.28 11.19
C ASP A 204 10.09 -13.29 12.19
N GLY A 205 9.86 -13.77 13.43
CA GLY A 205 10.90 -14.12 14.40
C GLY A 205 11.43 -15.55 14.31
N ASN A 206 10.98 -16.36 13.34
CA ASN A 206 11.25 -17.80 13.26
C ASN A 206 11.43 -18.28 11.79
N GLU A 207 12.69 -18.34 11.34
CA GLU A 207 13.11 -18.48 9.93
C GLU A 207 12.58 -19.72 9.18
N ASP A 208 12.13 -20.77 9.88
CA ASP A 208 11.66 -22.04 9.30
C ASP A 208 10.21 -22.00 8.73
N THR A 209 9.51 -20.87 8.83
CA THR A 209 8.08 -20.77 8.42
C THR A 209 7.94 -20.35 6.95
N ASP A 210 7.21 -21.10 6.13
CA ASP A 210 6.91 -20.73 4.72
C ASP A 210 5.56 -19.97 4.60
N PRO A 211 5.55 -18.65 4.31
CA PRO A 211 4.32 -17.88 4.23
C PRO A 211 3.70 -17.82 2.81
N GLY A 212 4.19 -18.63 1.87
CA GLY A 212 3.68 -18.67 0.49
C GLY A 212 4.19 -17.54 -0.43
N PRO A 213 3.93 -17.63 -1.76
CA PRO A 213 4.67 -16.85 -2.76
C PRO A 213 4.51 -15.33 -2.67
N LEU A 214 3.28 -14.83 -2.51
CA LEU A 214 3.02 -13.38 -2.48
C LEU A 214 3.50 -12.73 -1.18
N VAL A 215 3.41 -13.43 -0.04
CA VAL A 215 3.97 -12.92 1.23
C VAL A 215 5.51 -12.95 1.19
N LYS A 216 6.12 -13.94 0.53
CA LYS A 216 7.56 -13.96 0.22
C LYS A 216 8.02 -12.82 -0.71
N GLN A 217 7.14 -12.26 -1.53
CA GLN A 217 7.42 -11.06 -2.32
C GLN A 217 7.21 -9.78 -1.50
N HIS A 218 6.22 -9.75 -0.61
CA HIS A 218 5.98 -8.67 0.35
C HIS A 218 6.83 -8.80 1.62
N LYS A 219 8.15 -8.84 1.44
CA LYS A 219 9.10 -8.71 2.56
C LYS A 219 9.10 -7.27 3.07
N ASP A 220 8.23 -6.97 4.02
CA ASP A 220 8.42 -5.82 4.90
C ASP A 220 9.73 -6.06 5.66
N ILE A 221 10.80 -5.36 5.28
CA ILE A 221 12.12 -5.61 5.87
C ILE A 221 12.10 -5.12 7.32
N ASN A 222 12.43 -6.02 8.26
CA ASN A 222 12.67 -5.70 9.68
C ASN A 222 13.94 -4.85 9.88
N LEU A 223 13.84 -3.58 9.46
CA LEU A 223 14.71 -2.48 9.84
C LEU A 223 13.95 -1.36 10.57
N LEU A 224 12.63 -1.55 10.78
CA LEU A 224 11.81 -0.79 11.74
C LEU A 224 12.10 -1.25 13.18
N GLY A 225 13.36 -1.14 13.61
CA GLY A 225 13.68 -1.05 15.03
C GLY A 225 13.07 0.22 15.62
N ASP A 226 12.89 0.26 16.95
CA ASP A 226 12.28 1.41 17.64
C ASP A 226 12.88 2.74 17.13
N PRO A 227 12.08 3.62 16.50
CA PRO A 227 12.62 4.75 15.74
C PRO A 227 13.43 5.65 16.68
N PRO A 228 14.73 5.88 16.40
CA PRO A 228 15.57 6.70 17.26
C PRO A 228 14.92 8.07 17.40
N CYS A 229 14.86 8.60 18.63
CA CYS A 229 14.06 9.78 18.97
C CYS A 229 14.60 11.07 18.31
N MET A 230 14.36 11.21 17.01
CA MET A 230 14.75 12.35 16.20
C MET A 230 13.55 13.28 16.05
N THR A 231 13.36 14.14 17.04
CA THR A 231 12.59 15.37 16.85
C THR A 231 13.33 16.25 15.83
N LEU A 232 13.10 16.00 14.54
CA LEU A 232 13.61 16.85 13.46
C LEU A 232 13.13 18.29 13.73
N PRO A 233 14.03 19.29 13.88
CA PRO A 233 13.65 20.67 14.11
C PRO A 233 13.14 21.29 12.81
N SER A 234 11.96 20.87 12.38
CA SER A 234 11.32 21.37 11.17
C SER A 234 10.85 22.80 11.35
N LYS A 235 11.09 23.62 10.33
CA LYS A 235 10.45 24.93 10.15
C LYS A 235 9.27 24.85 9.17
N THR A 236 8.82 23.65 8.82
CA THR A 236 7.61 23.42 8.03
C THR A 236 6.38 23.42 8.97
N PRO A 237 5.16 23.68 8.48
CA PRO A 237 3.96 23.73 9.32
C PRO A 237 3.42 22.36 9.74
N LEU A 238 4.07 21.27 9.33
CA LEU A 238 3.68 19.89 9.63
C LEU A 238 4.39 19.39 10.90
N ALA A 239 3.62 19.17 11.96
CA ALA A 239 4.08 18.54 13.19
C ALA A 239 4.14 17.02 13.05
N VAL A 240 5.08 16.38 13.75
CA VAL A 240 5.22 14.92 13.77
C VAL A 240 5.28 14.41 15.21
N VAL A 241 4.49 13.38 15.50
CA VAL A 241 4.41 12.70 16.80
C VAL A 241 4.92 11.27 16.64
N ASN A 242 5.84 10.84 17.52
CA ASN A 242 6.31 9.45 17.53
C ASN A 242 5.30 8.55 18.27
N GLY A 243 5.00 7.37 17.73
CA GLY A 243 4.08 6.41 18.33
C GLY A 243 3.70 5.28 17.37
N GLY A 244 2.40 4.95 17.32
CA GLY A 244 1.87 3.88 16.45
C GLY A 244 2.60 2.54 16.61
N ARG A 245 2.80 1.82 15.49
CA ARG A 245 3.68 0.64 15.33
C ARG A 245 3.67 0.17 13.87
N HIS A 246 4.67 -0.62 13.46
CA HIS A 246 4.57 -1.39 12.23
C HIS A 246 3.45 -2.44 12.30
N ILE A 247 2.87 -2.77 11.15
CA ILE A 247 1.91 -3.86 10.92
C ILE A 247 2.32 -4.53 9.60
N PRO A 248 2.33 -5.86 9.47
CA PRO A 248 2.64 -6.51 8.19
C PRO A 248 1.68 -6.10 7.07
N HIS A 249 2.20 -5.85 5.86
CA HIS A 249 1.44 -5.47 4.67
C HIS A 249 0.41 -6.53 4.28
N ALA A 250 0.78 -7.81 4.39
CA ALA A 250 -0.12 -8.93 4.13
C ALA A 250 -1.31 -9.03 5.12
N ALA A 251 -1.31 -8.27 6.23
CA ALA A 251 -2.45 -8.13 7.14
C ALA A 251 -3.30 -6.87 6.88
N THR A 252 -2.91 -5.99 5.95
CA THR A 252 -3.69 -4.77 5.61
C THR A 252 -5.00 -5.10 4.92
N LEU A 253 -5.95 -4.17 5.02
CA LEU A 253 -7.31 -4.31 4.53
C LEU A 253 -7.81 -3.01 3.91
N GLU A 254 -8.34 -3.07 2.69
CA GLU A 254 -9.19 -2.01 2.13
C GLU A 254 -10.68 -2.40 2.26
N LEU A 255 -11.55 -1.41 2.49
CA LEU A 255 -12.98 -1.54 2.70
C LEU A 255 -13.76 -0.94 1.53
N THR A 256 -14.94 -1.52 1.25
CA THR A 256 -15.98 -0.85 0.45
C THR A 256 -17.34 -1.11 1.06
N THR A 257 -18.04 -0.06 1.48
CA THR A 257 -19.46 -0.12 1.87
C THR A 257 -20.37 0.00 0.65
N ARG A 258 -21.39 -0.86 0.51
CA ARG A 258 -22.29 -0.86 -0.65
C ARG A 258 -23.74 -1.18 -0.32
N ALA A 259 -24.69 -0.45 -0.89
CA ALA A 259 -26.11 -0.75 -0.76
C ALA A 259 -26.48 -2.04 -1.55
N GLN A 260 -27.14 -3.00 -0.89
CA GLN A 260 -27.57 -4.28 -1.49
C GLN A 260 -28.41 -4.12 -2.77
N ASN A 261 -29.23 -3.07 -2.83
CA ASN A 261 -30.10 -2.78 -3.98
C ASN A 261 -29.45 -1.86 -5.03
N SER A 262 -28.13 -1.65 -4.98
CA SER A 262 -27.42 -0.77 -5.92
C SER A 262 -27.44 -1.35 -7.34
N LYS A 263 -27.95 -0.56 -8.29
CA LYS A 263 -28.00 -0.91 -9.73
C LYS A 263 -26.69 -0.67 -10.48
N ALA A 264 -25.71 0.00 -9.87
CA ALA A 264 -24.37 0.08 -10.45
C ALA A 264 -23.78 -1.33 -10.52
N PRO A 265 -23.01 -1.72 -11.55
CA PRO A 265 -22.36 -3.03 -11.55
C PRO A 265 -21.53 -3.25 -10.27
N ASP A 266 -21.68 -4.43 -9.64
CA ASP A 266 -20.66 -4.94 -8.73
C ASP A 266 -19.53 -5.47 -9.60
N SER A 267 -18.44 -4.72 -9.69
CA SER A 267 -17.20 -5.29 -10.19
C SER A 267 -16.01 -4.82 -9.36
N ILE A 268 -15.43 -5.80 -8.68
CA ILE A 268 -14.11 -5.74 -8.05
C ILE A 268 -13.05 -5.28 -9.07
N GLU A 269 -13.24 -5.65 -10.34
CA GLU A 269 -12.53 -5.21 -11.54
C GLU A 269 -12.21 -3.71 -11.56
N ARG A 270 -13.16 -2.84 -11.18
CA ARG A 270 -12.96 -1.37 -11.17
C ARG A 270 -11.95 -0.89 -10.14
N LYS A 271 -11.79 -1.64 -9.04
CA LYS A 271 -10.76 -1.43 -8.01
C LYS A 271 -9.51 -2.28 -8.22
N MET A 272 -9.51 -3.31 -9.10
CA MET A 272 -8.29 -4.09 -9.39
C MET A 272 -7.08 -3.23 -9.79
N PRO A 273 -7.23 -2.14 -10.59
CA PRO A 273 -6.13 -1.20 -10.82
C PRO A 273 -5.58 -0.55 -9.54
N ASP A 274 -6.46 -0.13 -8.62
CA ASP A 274 -6.04 0.44 -7.33
C ASP A 274 -5.37 -0.60 -6.44
N PHE A 275 -5.94 -1.82 -6.35
CA PHE A 275 -5.38 -2.93 -5.58
C PHE A 275 -4.04 -3.43 -6.11
N TRP A 276 -3.82 -3.41 -7.44
CA TRP A 276 -2.52 -3.76 -8.04
C TRP A 276 -1.47 -2.68 -7.78
N ILE A 277 -1.82 -1.39 -7.86
CA ILE A 277 -0.88 -0.30 -7.50
C ILE A 277 -0.44 -0.38 -6.03
N SER A 278 -1.35 -0.75 -5.12
CA SER A 278 -1.04 -0.88 -3.67
C SER A 278 -0.69 -2.30 -3.20
N GLN A 279 -0.68 -3.29 -4.10
CA GLN A 279 -0.58 -4.73 -3.80
C GLN A 279 -1.47 -5.18 -2.62
N THR A 280 -2.69 -4.66 -2.54
CA THR A 280 -3.63 -4.89 -1.42
C THR A 280 -4.08 -6.34 -1.39
N LEU A 281 -3.63 -7.12 -0.40
CA LEU A 281 -3.90 -8.57 -0.33
C LEU A 281 -5.27 -8.96 0.27
N ASN A 282 -5.90 -8.10 1.07
CA ASN A 282 -7.22 -8.37 1.65
C ASN A 282 -8.21 -7.25 1.32
N TYR A 283 -9.43 -7.62 0.92
CA TYR A 283 -10.50 -6.68 0.61
C TYR A 283 -11.80 -7.09 1.31
N HIS A 284 -12.42 -6.16 2.06
CA HIS A 284 -13.70 -6.40 2.71
C HIS A 284 -14.84 -5.64 2.00
N LEU A 285 -15.68 -6.40 1.27
CA LEU A 285 -16.88 -5.87 0.64
C LEU A 285 -18.08 -5.99 1.59
N CYS A 286 -18.57 -4.83 2.04
CA CYS A 286 -19.49 -4.70 3.17
C CYS A 286 -20.85 -4.20 2.67
N PHE A 287 -21.81 -5.12 2.55
CA PHE A 287 -23.14 -4.82 2.04
C PHE A 287 -24.10 -4.37 3.14
N HIS A 288 -24.78 -3.25 2.90
CA HIS A 288 -25.79 -2.69 3.80
C HIS A 288 -27.17 -2.59 3.13
N ARG A 289 -28.23 -2.62 3.95
CA ARG A 289 -29.61 -2.34 3.52
C ARG A 289 -30.24 -1.24 4.36
N GLU A 290 -30.93 -0.32 3.70
CA GLU A 290 -31.57 0.82 4.34
C GLU A 290 -32.76 0.34 5.19
N LYS A 291 -32.77 0.73 6.46
CA LYS A 291 -33.86 0.48 7.39
C LYS A 291 -34.78 1.69 7.35
N ARG A 292 -35.99 1.50 6.79
CA ARG A 292 -36.99 2.58 6.66
C ARG A 292 -37.46 3.05 8.04
N ASP A 293 -37.11 4.29 8.35
CA ASP A 293 -37.73 5.14 9.35
C ASP A 293 -38.28 6.37 8.63
N LEU A 294 -39.39 6.95 9.11
CA LEU A 294 -39.97 8.17 8.55
C LEU A 294 -39.12 9.42 8.85
N PHE A 295 -38.25 9.35 9.87
CA PHE A 295 -37.54 10.52 10.40
C PHE A 295 -36.00 10.41 10.36
N SER A 296 -35.43 9.27 9.96
CA SER A 296 -33.97 9.08 9.89
C SER A 296 -33.55 8.15 8.75
N ARG A 297 -32.52 8.55 7.97
CA ARG A 297 -31.77 7.59 7.15
C ARG A 297 -30.95 6.69 8.07
N SER A 298 -31.11 5.39 7.96
CA SER A 298 -30.41 4.40 8.79
C SER A 298 -30.22 3.09 8.03
N THR A 299 -29.21 2.30 8.40
CA THR A 299 -28.87 1.06 7.70
C THR A 299 -28.40 -0.04 8.65
N ILE A 300 -28.39 -1.28 8.18
CA ILE A 300 -27.76 -2.43 8.84
C ILE A 300 -26.82 -3.07 7.83
N PHE A 301 -25.60 -3.42 8.26
CA PHE A 301 -24.66 -4.25 7.51
C PHE A 301 -24.83 -5.71 7.97
N ASP A 302 -25.35 -6.57 7.10
CA ASP A 302 -25.63 -7.98 7.40
C ASP A 302 -25.08 -8.98 6.37
N CYS A 303 -24.29 -8.50 5.39
CA CYS A 303 -23.42 -9.35 4.59
C CYS A 303 -22.07 -8.67 4.38
N ILE A 304 -21.04 -9.16 5.07
CA ILE A 304 -19.66 -8.70 4.97
C ILE A 304 -18.85 -9.87 4.41
N ARG A 305 -18.12 -9.64 3.32
CA ARG A 305 -17.31 -10.67 2.65
C ARG A 305 -15.84 -10.27 2.72
N LEU A 306 -14.99 -11.16 3.24
CA LEU A 306 -13.54 -11.08 3.05
C LEU A 306 -13.24 -11.70 1.68
N ILE A 307 -12.45 -11.00 0.87
CA ILE A 307 -11.99 -11.45 -0.44
C ILE A 307 -10.45 -11.42 -0.40
N PRO A 308 -9.79 -12.59 -0.36
CA PRO A 308 -8.36 -12.70 -0.59
C PRO A 308 -8.04 -12.27 -2.03
N MET A 309 -7.11 -11.34 -2.20
CA MET A 309 -6.84 -10.70 -3.50
C MET A 309 -5.71 -11.35 -4.28
N GLY A 310 -4.92 -12.25 -3.68
CA GLY A 310 -3.66 -12.74 -4.25
C GLY A 310 -3.80 -13.33 -5.67
N ASP A 311 -4.60 -14.37 -5.82
CA ASP A 311 -4.81 -15.02 -7.14
C ASP A 311 -5.53 -14.09 -8.14
N LEU A 312 -6.42 -13.22 -7.64
CA LEU A 312 -7.11 -12.22 -8.46
C LEU A 312 -6.12 -11.18 -9.03
N LEU A 313 -5.14 -10.74 -8.24
CA LEU A 313 -4.08 -9.82 -8.68
C LEU A 313 -3.14 -10.49 -9.68
N MET A 314 -2.73 -11.74 -9.45
CA MET A 314 -1.91 -12.50 -10.40
C MET A 314 -2.64 -12.75 -11.73
N ALA A 315 -3.93 -13.09 -11.68
CA ALA A 315 -4.76 -13.26 -12.88
C ALA A 315 -4.98 -11.92 -13.62
N TRP A 316 -5.28 -10.84 -12.89
CA TRP A 316 -5.48 -9.52 -13.48
C TRP A 316 -4.20 -8.97 -14.11
N GLU A 317 -3.03 -9.12 -13.48
CA GLU A 317 -1.74 -8.73 -14.05
C GLU A 317 -1.45 -9.49 -15.35
N LYS A 318 -1.68 -10.81 -15.35
CA LYS A 318 -1.51 -11.66 -16.55
C LYS A 318 -2.42 -11.22 -17.69
N THR A 319 -3.70 -10.95 -17.41
CA THR A 319 -4.67 -10.49 -18.42
C THR A 319 -4.37 -9.08 -18.94
N ASN A 320 -3.78 -8.20 -18.13
CA ASN A 320 -3.46 -6.82 -18.51
C ASN A 320 -2.02 -6.59 -18.95
N ALA A 321 -1.25 -7.66 -19.22
CA ALA A 321 0.17 -7.63 -19.59
C ALA A 321 0.53 -6.57 -20.65
N GLU A 322 -0.20 -6.51 -21.77
CA GLU A 322 0.06 -5.49 -22.81
C GLU A 322 -0.23 -4.06 -22.33
N LYS A 323 -1.27 -3.88 -21.51
CA LYS A 323 -1.65 -2.58 -20.94
C LYS A 323 -0.61 -2.12 -19.91
N LEU A 324 0.00 -3.02 -19.15
CA LEU A 324 1.11 -2.73 -18.24
C LEU A 324 2.40 -2.38 -18.99
N ARG A 325 2.67 -3.04 -20.13
CA ARG A 325 3.76 -2.63 -21.04
C ARG A 325 3.52 -1.23 -21.62
N ALA A 326 2.27 -0.89 -21.96
CA ALA A 326 1.89 0.46 -22.35
C ALA A 326 2.04 1.47 -21.20
N LEU A 327 1.72 1.11 -19.94
CA LEU A 327 1.91 1.97 -18.77
C LEU A 327 3.40 2.34 -18.59
N ALA A 328 4.30 1.35 -18.68
CA ALA A 328 5.75 1.58 -18.58
C ALA A 328 6.26 2.56 -19.66
N HIS A 329 5.73 2.46 -20.89
CA HIS A 329 6.03 3.43 -21.95
C HIS A 329 5.49 4.83 -21.62
N VAL A 330 4.21 4.93 -21.21
CA VAL A 330 3.53 6.20 -20.91
C VAL A 330 4.22 6.94 -19.76
N LEU A 331 4.60 6.24 -18.68
CA LEU A 331 5.37 6.81 -17.56
C LEU A 331 6.66 7.49 -18.05
N LYS A 332 7.45 6.78 -18.87
CA LYS A 332 8.71 7.28 -19.43
C LYS A 332 8.50 8.48 -20.36
N GLN A 333 7.45 8.48 -21.18
CA GLN A 333 7.11 9.64 -22.01
C GLN A 333 6.63 10.84 -21.19
N VAL A 334 5.86 10.64 -20.12
CA VAL A 334 5.41 11.72 -19.22
C VAL A 334 6.62 12.40 -18.55
N ILE A 335 7.54 11.61 -17.99
CA ILE A 335 8.76 12.13 -17.34
C ILE A 335 9.66 12.85 -18.36
N LYS A 336 9.82 12.30 -19.58
CA LYS A 336 10.56 12.92 -20.69
C LYS A 336 9.93 14.23 -21.16
N ALA A 337 8.60 14.28 -21.30
CA ALA A 337 7.87 15.48 -21.69
C ALA A 337 7.98 16.57 -20.61
N ALA A 338 7.82 16.22 -19.32
CA ALA A 338 8.00 17.12 -18.20
C ALA A 338 9.41 17.75 -18.19
N LYS A 339 10.46 16.92 -18.30
CA LYS A 339 11.86 17.39 -18.47
C LYS A 339 11.98 18.34 -19.66
N GLY A 340 11.41 17.99 -20.82
CA GLY A 340 11.48 18.77 -22.06
C GLY A 340 10.83 20.15 -22.01
N ILE A 341 9.84 20.40 -21.14
CA ILE A 341 9.17 21.71 -21.03
C ILE A 341 9.62 22.57 -19.84
N GLY A 342 10.57 22.09 -19.02
CA GLY A 342 11.15 22.84 -17.90
C GLY A 342 10.90 22.26 -16.51
N GLY A 343 10.56 20.98 -16.40
CA GLY A 343 10.46 20.24 -15.14
C GLY A 343 9.10 20.29 -14.44
N SER A 344 8.36 21.40 -14.52
CA SER A 344 7.04 21.58 -13.88
C SER A 344 5.90 21.61 -14.91
N CYS A 345 4.92 20.71 -14.79
CA CYS A 345 3.84 20.55 -15.77
C CYS A 345 2.56 19.92 -15.22
N ILE A 346 1.45 20.10 -15.93
CA ILE A 346 0.17 19.40 -15.72
C ILE A 346 0.00 18.37 -16.83
N VAL A 347 -0.28 17.12 -16.44
CA VAL A 347 -0.69 16.01 -17.29
C VAL A 347 -2.21 15.87 -17.21
N SER A 348 -2.91 15.77 -18.34
CA SER A 348 -4.37 15.59 -18.36
C SER A 348 -4.88 14.67 -19.46
N SER A 349 -5.98 13.98 -19.17
CA SER A 349 -6.81 13.24 -20.14
C SER A 349 -8.19 13.89 -20.18
N ASP A 350 -8.77 14.03 -21.38
CA ASP A 350 -10.16 14.46 -21.53
C ASP A 350 -11.17 13.29 -21.41
N GLY A 351 -10.70 12.04 -21.53
CA GLY A 351 -11.52 10.82 -21.36
C GLY A 351 -12.27 10.31 -22.60
N GLY A 352 -12.00 10.87 -23.78
CA GLY A 352 -12.61 10.42 -25.04
C GLY A 352 -11.86 9.27 -25.74
N GLU A 353 -12.55 8.60 -26.66
CA GLU A 353 -11.96 7.57 -27.53
C GLU A 353 -10.89 8.18 -28.46
N GLY A 354 -9.76 7.49 -28.65
CA GLY A 354 -8.62 7.98 -29.44
C GLY A 354 -7.87 9.20 -28.87
N VAL A 355 -8.21 9.66 -27.65
CA VAL A 355 -7.57 10.83 -27.04
C VAL A 355 -6.12 10.55 -26.62
N SER A 356 -5.25 11.54 -26.77
CA SER A 356 -3.87 11.53 -26.24
C SER A 356 -3.80 12.23 -24.88
N LEU A 357 -2.89 11.78 -24.01
CA LEU A 357 -2.56 12.53 -22.80
C LEU A 357 -1.88 13.84 -23.19
N LYS A 358 -2.35 14.95 -22.62
CA LYS A 358 -1.79 16.28 -22.85
C LYS A 358 -0.86 16.63 -21.71
N VAL A 359 0.41 16.93 -22.02
CA VAL A 359 1.39 17.45 -21.08
C VAL A 359 1.62 18.92 -21.38
N SER A 360 1.29 19.78 -20.42
CA SER A 360 1.25 21.24 -20.58
C SER A 360 1.99 21.94 -19.44
N ARG A 361 2.59 23.11 -19.69
CA ARG A 361 3.22 23.89 -18.60
C ARG A 361 2.17 24.28 -17.57
N ALA A 362 2.49 24.11 -16.28
CA ALA A 362 1.73 24.75 -15.23
C ALA A 362 1.84 26.28 -15.42
N GLY A 363 0.70 26.98 -15.40
CA GLY A 363 0.50 28.27 -16.07
C GLY A 363 1.08 29.50 -15.36
N GLY A 364 2.35 29.46 -14.96
CA GLY A 364 2.98 30.50 -14.13
C GLY A 364 2.84 30.26 -12.62
N GLN A 365 2.16 29.19 -12.22
CA GLN A 365 2.23 28.60 -10.89
C GLN A 365 3.02 27.29 -10.99
N GLU A 366 3.87 27.00 -9.99
CA GLU A 366 4.50 25.69 -9.87
C GLU A 366 3.48 24.65 -9.37
N VAL A 367 3.70 23.37 -9.68
CA VAL A 367 2.93 22.28 -9.06
C VAL A 367 3.38 22.14 -7.60
N PRO A 368 2.49 22.34 -6.62
CA PRO A 368 2.85 22.24 -5.20
C PRO A 368 3.08 20.78 -4.83
N ALA A 369 4.33 20.34 -4.79
CA ALA A 369 4.70 18.95 -4.51
C ALA A 369 5.38 18.81 -3.14
N LEU A 370 6.55 19.47 -3.00
CA LEU A 370 7.42 19.46 -1.83
C LEU A 370 8.11 20.82 -1.67
N PRO A 371 8.47 21.26 -0.44
CA PRO A 371 9.28 22.46 -0.23
C PRO A 371 10.69 22.29 -0.82
N GLU A 372 11.31 23.36 -1.32
CA GLU A 372 12.66 23.32 -1.96
C GLU A 372 13.72 22.57 -1.13
N LYS A 373 13.76 22.81 0.19
CA LYS A 373 14.71 22.16 1.13
C LYS A 373 14.51 20.63 1.22
N MET A 374 13.32 20.15 0.87
CA MET A 374 13.00 18.71 0.83
C MET A 374 13.21 18.14 -0.58
N GLN A 375 13.05 18.96 -1.62
CA GLN A 375 13.43 18.58 -2.99
C GLN A 375 14.93 18.27 -3.11
N SER A 376 15.80 18.91 -2.33
CA SER A 376 17.25 18.61 -2.37
C SER A 376 17.64 17.19 -1.92
N LEU A 377 16.72 16.40 -1.35
CA LEU A 377 16.95 14.97 -1.07
C LEU A 377 17.08 14.12 -2.34
N PHE A 378 16.50 14.58 -3.46
CA PHE A 378 16.50 13.90 -4.77
C PHE A 378 17.66 14.32 -5.68
N LEU A 379 18.54 15.21 -5.18
CA LEU A 379 19.73 15.65 -5.90
C LEU A 379 20.93 14.78 -5.48
N PRO A 380 21.87 14.48 -6.39
CA PRO A 380 23.09 13.77 -6.02
C PRO A 380 23.83 14.50 -4.90
N ILE A 381 24.25 13.75 -3.88
CA ILE A 381 25.10 14.29 -2.81
C ILE A 381 26.37 14.84 -3.46
N LYS A 382 26.57 16.15 -3.40
CA LYS A 382 27.84 16.76 -3.77
C LYS A 382 28.90 16.24 -2.79
N GLN A 383 29.81 15.41 -3.28
CA GLN A 383 31.07 15.19 -2.59
C GLN A 383 31.82 16.52 -2.59
N GLU A 384 31.83 17.22 -1.46
CA GLU A 384 32.77 18.31 -1.26
C GLU A 384 34.17 17.71 -1.22
N GLU A 385 34.95 17.94 -2.28
CA GLU A 385 36.37 17.61 -2.26
C GLU A 385 37.02 18.37 -1.11
N VAL A 386 37.36 17.67 -0.02
CA VAL A 386 38.09 18.25 1.11
C VAL A 386 39.53 18.51 0.66
N THR A 387 39.71 19.64 -0.05
CA THR A 387 40.97 20.07 -0.64
C THR A 387 41.91 20.46 0.50
N THR A 388 42.60 19.46 1.04
CA THR A 388 43.41 19.56 2.26
C THR A 388 44.70 20.31 1.94
N THR A 389 44.57 21.62 1.81
CA THR A 389 45.64 22.57 1.51
C THR A 389 46.48 22.77 2.77
N ALA A 390 47.42 21.85 2.98
CA ALA A 390 48.38 21.89 4.07
C ALA A 390 49.31 23.12 3.94
N SER A 391 48.87 24.25 4.49
CA SER A 391 49.63 25.49 4.54
C SER A 391 50.83 25.33 5.48
N ILE A 392 52.02 25.07 4.91
CA ILE A 392 53.29 25.09 5.65
C ILE A 392 53.66 26.55 5.93
N ALA A 393 53.01 27.14 6.92
CA ALA A 393 53.32 28.46 7.44
C ALA A 393 54.58 28.39 8.33
N GLY A 394 55.75 28.38 7.71
CA GLY A 394 57.02 28.50 8.43
C GLY A 394 57.18 29.90 9.04
N GLN A 395 57.13 30.00 10.37
CA GLN A 395 57.59 31.19 11.11
C GLN A 395 58.63 30.80 12.15
N ASP A 396 59.84 31.30 11.95
CA ASP A 396 60.98 31.13 12.85
C ASP A 396 60.88 32.12 14.03
N ALA A 397 61.00 31.62 15.25
CA ALA A 397 60.81 32.39 16.49
C ALA A 397 61.86 31.99 17.54
N THR A 398 63.12 32.34 17.30
CA THR A 398 64.23 31.98 18.19
C THR A 398 64.12 32.57 19.61
N ARG A 399 64.26 31.73 20.65
CA ARG A 399 64.63 32.20 21.99
C ARG A 399 65.51 31.20 22.77
N LYS A 400 66.81 31.49 22.83
CA LYS A 400 67.82 30.68 23.52
C LYS A 400 67.70 30.76 25.05
N ARG A 401 67.94 29.65 25.75
CA ARG A 401 68.60 29.59 27.09
C ARG A 401 69.44 28.30 27.20
N LYS A 402 70.39 28.26 28.14
CA LYS A 402 71.52 27.30 28.24
C LYS A 402 71.37 26.30 29.42
N TYR A 403 72.30 25.32 29.46
CA TYR A 403 72.62 24.33 30.52
C TYR A 403 71.72 23.09 30.58
N GLY A 404 72.19 21.84 30.76
CA GLY A 404 73.52 21.17 30.67
C GLY A 404 73.37 19.88 29.82
N SER A 405 74.36 19.05 29.47
CA SER A 405 75.23 18.24 30.34
C SER A 405 74.40 17.49 31.41
N GLU A 406 74.34 16.16 31.49
CA GLU A 406 74.91 15.01 30.72
C GLU A 406 73.81 13.89 30.67
N ASP A 407 73.85 12.73 29.98
CA ASP A 407 74.87 11.97 29.21
C ASP A 407 74.19 11.01 28.17
N ALA A 408 74.91 10.06 27.55
CA ALA A 408 74.39 8.93 26.76
C ALA A 408 74.95 7.55 27.23
N PRO A 409 74.35 6.40 26.87
CA PRO A 409 74.77 5.75 25.61
C PRO A 409 73.66 5.04 24.82
N GLU A 410 74.04 4.55 23.64
CA GLU A 410 73.23 3.76 22.70
C GLU A 410 72.91 2.34 23.19
N LEU A 411 71.95 1.66 22.56
CA LEU A 411 72.12 0.27 22.09
C LEU A 411 71.03 -0.14 21.05
N THR A 412 71.41 -0.02 19.78
CA THR A 412 71.09 -0.88 18.62
C THR A 412 70.01 -1.98 18.74
N GLY A 413 69.10 -2.09 17.74
CA GLY A 413 68.34 -3.33 17.55
C GLY A 413 67.11 -3.30 16.63
N SER A 414 67.31 -3.30 15.31
CA SER A 414 66.31 -3.82 14.35
C SER A 414 66.92 -5.06 13.69
N PRO A 415 66.16 -6.15 13.41
CA PRO A 415 65.48 -6.19 12.10
C PRO A 415 64.20 -7.05 11.97
N SER A 416 63.50 -6.83 10.85
CA SER A 416 62.78 -7.83 10.02
C SER A 416 61.70 -8.75 10.62
N ALA A 417 60.45 -8.29 10.46
CA ALA A 417 59.38 -8.95 9.70
C ALA A 417 59.45 -10.46 9.40
N LYS A 418 58.33 -11.15 9.68
CA LYS A 418 57.86 -12.31 8.89
C LYS A 418 56.38 -12.17 8.54
N ARG A 419 56.06 -12.19 7.25
CA ARG A 419 54.74 -12.60 6.75
C ARG A 419 54.62 -14.12 6.93
N ILE A 420 53.49 -14.60 7.42
CA ILE A 420 52.95 -15.92 7.03
C ILE A 420 51.47 -15.70 6.72
N ALA A 421 51.04 -16.13 5.54
CA ALA A 421 49.65 -16.38 5.21
C ALA A 421 49.52 -17.85 4.85
N LEU A 422 48.43 -18.49 5.27
CA LEU A 422 48.04 -19.84 4.83
C LEU A 422 46.51 -19.95 4.78
N ASN A 423 46.03 -20.89 3.98
CA ASN A 423 44.67 -20.90 3.44
C ASN A 423 43.70 -21.87 4.17
N SER A 424 42.44 -21.83 3.72
CA SER A 424 41.46 -22.95 3.69
C SER A 424 40.75 -23.30 5.02
N THR A 425 39.52 -23.86 5.02
CA THR A 425 38.69 -24.39 3.91
C THR A 425 37.18 -24.24 4.19
N PHE A 426 36.34 -24.18 3.15
CA PHE A 426 34.89 -24.38 3.26
C PHE A 426 34.52 -25.89 3.27
N PRO A 427 33.43 -26.31 3.96
CA PRO A 427 32.85 -27.64 3.81
C PRO A 427 31.34 -27.65 3.44
N THR A 428 30.98 -28.36 2.36
CA THR A 428 29.62 -28.82 2.02
C THR A 428 29.71 -30.00 1.03
N PRO A 429 28.68 -30.85 0.86
CA PRO A 429 27.64 -31.27 1.81
C PRO A 429 27.62 -32.81 2.01
N GLY A 430 26.97 -33.29 3.07
CA GLY A 430 26.71 -34.73 3.27
C GLY A 430 25.28 -35.11 2.88
N GLY A 431 25.11 -36.10 2.01
CA GLY A 431 23.79 -36.61 1.59
C GLY A 431 23.34 -37.85 2.37
N VAL A 432 22.03 -38.01 2.56
CA VAL A 432 21.40 -39.22 3.11
C VAL A 432 20.15 -39.56 2.29
N THR A 433 19.98 -40.84 1.95
CA THR A 433 18.82 -41.36 1.21
C THR A 433 18.29 -42.62 1.89
N VAL A 434 17.05 -42.62 2.38
CA VAL A 434 16.31 -43.83 2.78
C VAL A 434 14.83 -43.71 2.40
N SER A 435 14.34 -44.79 1.78
CA SER A 435 12.95 -45.26 1.60
C SER A 435 11.76 -44.36 1.98
N THR A 436 10.83 -44.23 1.04
CA THR A 436 9.40 -44.07 1.36
C THR A 436 8.85 -45.29 2.10
N LYS A 437 7.83 -45.07 2.93
CA LYS A 437 6.79 -46.04 3.29
C LYS A 437 5.52 -45.28 3.66
N ASP A 438 4.38 -45.82 3.24
CA ASP A 438 3.06 -45.35 3.61
C ASP A 438 2.74 -45.78 5.05
N GLU A 439 2.12 -44.90 5.85
CA GLU A 439 1.36 -45.33 7.04
C GLU A 439 0.22 -44.34 7.33
N GLU A 440 -1.00 -44.88 7.40
CA GLU A 440 -2.26 -44.14 7.41
C GLU A 440 -2.73 -43.87 8.85
N VAL A 441 -2.52 -42.66 9.38
CA VAL A 441 -2.82 -42.35 10.79
C VAL A 441 -4.29 -41.96 10.96
N THR A 442 -5.13 -42.95 11.26
CA THR A 442 -6.54 -42.75 11.62
C THR A 442 -6.68 -42.28 13.08
N VAL A 443 -6.95 -40.98 13.30
CA VAL A 443 -7.21 -40.44 14.64
C VAL A 443 -8.67 -40.73 15.05
N THR A 444 -8.86 -41.69 15.95
CA THR A 444 -10.19 -42.06 16.46
C THR A 444 -10.68 -41.06 17.51
N ALA A 445 -11.86 -40.47 17.30
CA ALA A 445 -12.50 -39.59 18.29
C ALA A 445 -12.92 -40.38 19.54
N CYS A 446 -12.42 -39.98 20.71
CA CYS A 446 -12.75 -40.62 21.99
C CYS A 446 -13.73 -39.76 22.79
N THR A 447 -15.02 -40.12 22.76
CA THR A 447 -16.06 -39.47 23.56
C THR A 447 -16.02 -39.94 25.01
N THR A 448 -15.95 -38.99 25.95
CA THR A 448 -16.13 -39.27 27.38
C THR A 448 -17.26 -38.41 27.93
N THR A 449 -18.41 -39.04 28.17
CA THR A 449 -19.51 -38.45 28.93
C THR A 449 -19.22 -38.56 30.42
N SER A 450 -19.57 -37.53 31.18
CA SER A 450 -19.79 -37.64 32.63
C SER A 450 -21.00 -36.79 33.03
N ASP A 451 -21.88 -37.37 33.83
CA ASP A 451 -23.15 -36.76 34.25
C ASP A 451 -22.95 -35.94 35.54
N GLY A 452 -23.77 -34.90 35.74
CA GLY A 452 -23.49 -33.82 36.70
C GLY A 452 -24.75 -33.12 37.22
N THR A 453 -25.81 -33.88 37.49
CA THR A 453 -27.14 -33.34 37.78
C THR A 453 -27.23 -32.53 39.08
N ARG A 454 -27.81 -31.32 39.05
CA ARG A 454 -28.47 -30.73 40.24
C ARG A 454 -29.64 -29.82 39.90
N LYS A 455 -30.83 -30.18 40.41
CA LYS A 455 -32.10 -29.45 40.22
C LYS A 455 -32.25 -28.30 41.23
N ARG A 456 -32.95 -27.24 40.82
CA ARG A 456 -33.94 -26.54 41.67
C ARG A 456 -35.20 -26.25 40.85
N LYS A 457 -36.34 -26.14 41.53
CA LYS A 457 -37.71 -26.03 40.97
C LYS A 457 -38.54 -25.15 41.90
N LEU A 458 -39.31 -24.24 41.31
CA LEU A 458 -40.51 -23.51 41.77
C LEU A 458 -41.18 -23.09 40.43
N ASP A 459 -42.34 -23.58 40.01
CA ASP A 459 -43.70 -23.40 40.58
C ASP A 459 -44.10 -21.91 40.55
N ALA A 460 -44.89 -21.38 39.58
CA ALA A 460 -46.28 -21.67 39.15
C ALA A 460 -47.30 -20.72 39.85
N GLU A 461 -48.50 -20.41 39.34
CA GLU A 461 -49.26 -20.93 38.17
C GLU A 461 -49.14 -19.98 36.93
N ASP A 462 -50.08 -19.55 36.06
CA ASP A 462 -51.55 -19.63 35.90
C ASP A 462 -51.95 -19.28 34.42
N ASP A 463 -53.20 -19.52 33.96
CA ASP A 463 -53.71 -19.27 32.56
C ASP A 463 -55.25 -19.04 32.54
N PRO A 464 -55.84 -18.23 31.61
CA PRO A 464 -56.55 -18.86 30.48
C PRO A 464 -56.63 -18.08 29.13
N GLU A 465 -56.63 -18.83 28.02
CA GLU A 465 -57.51 -18.79 26.82
C GLU A 465 -58.21 -17.47 26.37
N LEU A 466 -58.41 -17.13 25.08
CA LEU A 466 -58.37 -17.91 23.82
C LEU A 466 -58.36 -16.98 22.58
N THR A 467 -57.63 -17.33 21.49
CA THR A 467 -58.07 -17.29 20.05
C THR A 467 -56.88 -17.34 19.06
N ASP A 468 -56.91 -18.28 18.09
CA ASP A 468 -55.85 -18.52 17.10
C ASP A 468 -56.10 -17.85 15.72
N PRO A 469 -55.04 -17.34 15.06
CA PRO A 469 -54.94 -17.18 13.60
C PRO A 469 -54.01 -18.23 12.94
N PRO A 470 -54.16 -18.53 11.63
CA PRO A 470 -53.62 -19.74 11.00
C PRO A 470 -52.08 -19.77 10.78
N PRO A 471 -51.48 -20.97 10.62
CA PRO A 471 -50.03 -21.18 10.71
C PRO A 471 -49.24 -20.72 9.48
N THR A 472 -48.43 -19.67 9.65
CA THR A 472 -47.35 -19.31 8.70
C THR A 472 -46.08 -20.13 8.97
N ARG A 473 -45.47 -20.69 7.92
CA ARG A 473 -44.25 -21.52 8.01
C ARG A 473 -43.03 -20.75 8.56
N ARG A 474 -42.78 -20.85 9.88
CA ARG A 474 -41.49 -20.48 10.47
C ARG A 474 -40.41 -21.49 10.06
N ARG A 475 -39.56 -21.13 9.11
CA ARG A 475 -38.28 -21.83 8.86
C ARG A 475 -37.27 -21.34 9.89
N ALA A 476 -36.77 -22.21 10.75
CA ALA A 476 -35.74 -21.84 11.72
C ALA A 476 -34.45 -21.43 10.99
N LEU A 477 -33.95 -20.23 11.26
CA LEU A 477 -32.65 -19.76 10.84
C LEU A 477 -31.65 -20.03 11.96
N ASN A 478 -31.03 -21.21 11.92
CA ASN A 478 -29.87 -21.50 12.77
C ASN A 478 -28.69 -20.68 12.25
N SER A 479 -28.27 -19.67 13.01
CA SER A 479 -27.04 -18.90 12.76
C SER A 479 -25.81 -19.75 13.11
N VAL A 480 -25.33 -20.52 12.13
CA VAL A 480 -24.09 -21.30 12.24
C VAL A 480 -22.96 -20.46 11.66
N TYR A 481 -22.06 -19.99 12.53
CA TYR A 481 -20.73 -19.53 12.11
C TYR A 481 -19.97 -20.75 11.57
N ARG A 482 -19.51 -20.69 10.33
CA ARG A 482 -18.69 -21.73 9.67
C ARG A 482 -17.22 -21.31 9.68
N THR A 483 -16.32 -22.29 9.82
CA THR A 483 -14.88 -22.09 9.75
C THR A 483 -14.40 -21.96 8.29
N PRO A 484 -13.15 -21.54 8.02
CA PRO A 484 -12.69 -21.25 6.66
C PRO A 484 -12.64 -22.44 5.67
N GLU A 485 -12.82 -23.67 6.14
CA GLU A 485 -12.62 -24.89 5.34
C GLU A 485 -13.76 -25.23 4.38
N ASP A 486 -14.93 -24.58 4.50
CA ASP A 486 -16.14 -24.85 3.72
C ASP A 486 -16.13 -24.30 2.27
N TYR A 487 -15.05 -23.65 1.82
CA TYR A 487 -14.97 -22.94 0.53
C TYR A 487 -14.08 -23.61 -0.51
N VAL A 488 -14.52 -24.78 -1.01
CA VAL A 488 -14.10 -25.30 -2.32
C VAL A 488 -15.29 -25.25 -3.27
N VAL A 489 -15.26 -24.34 -4.23
CA VAL A 489 -16.22 -24.32 -5.35
C VAL A 489 -15.69 -25.26 -6.44
N PRO A 490 -16.42 -26.32 -6.82
CA PRO A 490 -16.01 -27.15 -7.94
C PRO A 490 -16.08 -26.34 -9.24
N ILE A 491 -15.02 -26.41 -10.05
CA ILE A 491 -15.04 -25.90 -11.42
C ILE A 491 -15.69 -26.99 -12.28
N GLU A 492 -16.90 -26.73 -12.78
CA GLU A 492 -17.51 -27.59 -13.80
C GLU A 492 -16.87 -27.28 -15.16
N GLU A 493 -16.21 -28.27 -15.76
CA GLU A 493 -15.65 -28.17 -17.12
C GLU A 493 -16.77 -28.22 -18.17
N GLY A 494 -17.33 -27.05 -18.49
CA GLY A 494 -18.30 -26.91 -19.57
C GLY A 494 -17.64 -26.86 -20.95
N GLU A 495 -17.73 -27.95 -21.72
CA GLU A 495 -17.28 -27.98 -23.12
C GLU A 495 -18.05 -26.96 -23.99
N LEU A 496 -17.36 -25.95 -24.50
CA LEU A 496 -17.89 -25.02 -25.51
C LEU A 496 -17.66 -25.59 -26.91
N SER A 497 -18.63 -26.37 -27.40
CA SER A 497 -18.66 -26.82 -28.79
C SER A 497 -18.96 -25.66 -29.73
N VAL A 498 -17.98 -25.33 -30.59
CA VAL A 498 -18.13 -24.31 -31.64
C VAL A 498 -18.56 -24.99 -32.94
N GLU A 499 -19.82 -24.83 -33.35
CA GLU A 499 -20.25 -25.21 -34.69
C GLU A 499 -19.67 -24.23 -35.73
N ILE A 500 -18.77 -24.74 -36.58
CA ILE A 500 -18.24 -24.01 -37.73
C ILE A 500 -19.15 -24.27 -38.92
N THR A 501 -19.89 -23.25 -39.37
CA THR A 501 -20.64 -23.30 -40.64
C THR A 501 -19.81 -22.70 -41.77
N ASP A 502 -19.16 -23.55 -42.56
CA ASP A 502 -18.32 -23.12 -43.68
C ASP A 502 -19.14 -22.60 -44.89
N GLY A 503 -18.66 -21.48 -45.43
CA GLY A 503 -18.66 -21.08 -46.84
C GLY A 503 -19.83 -21.40 -47.78
N LEU A 504 -20.41 -20.33 -48.34
CA LEU A 504 -20.89 -20.35 -49.73
C LEU A 504 -20.37 -19.13 -50.50
N VAL A 505 -19.69 -19.37 -51.61
CA VAL A 505 -19.18 -18.36 -52.54
C VAL A 505 -20.24 -18.05 -53.59
N GLY A 506 -20.47 -16.77 -53.89
CA GLY A 506 -21.37 -16.31 -54.96
C GLY A 506 -20.86 -14.99 -55.56
N ASN A 507 -20.96 -14.85 -56.89
CA ASN A 507 -20.21 -13.84 -57.65
C ASN A 507 -21.09 -12.73 -58.24
N GLU A 508 -20.44 -11.61 -58.57
CA GLU A 508 -20.77 -10.63 -59.63
C GLU A 508 -22.03 -9.71 -59.58
N MET A 509 -21.74 -8.42 -59.80
CA MET A 509 -22.43 -7.40 -60.61
C MET A 509 -23.98 -7.39 -60.73
N ALA A 510 -24.61 -6.24 -60.44
CA ALA A 510 -24.81 -5.14 -61.44
C ALA A 510 -25.79 -4.05 -60.97
N MET A 511 -25.55 -2.81 -61.44
CA MET A 511 -26.37 -1.58 -61.32
C MET A 511 -26.52 -0.95 -59.93
#